data_AF-A0AAD3M366-F1
#
_entry.id   AF-A0AAD3M366-F1
#
_cell.length_a   1.000
_cell.length_b   1.000
_cell.length_c   1.000
_cell.angle_alpha   90.00
_cell.angle_beta   90.00
_cell.angle_gamma   90.00
#
_symmetry.space_group_name_H-M   'P 1'
#
loop_
_entity.id
_entity.type
_entity.pdbx_description
1 polymer ?
#
loop_
_entity_poly.entity_id
_entity_poly.type
_entity_poly.pdbx_seq_one_letter_code
_entity_poly.pdbx_strand_id
1 'polypeptide(L)'
;MKNEALSSALKEAVTQAQRVHGASGVDKAMGTLLYSMASRLKDAKRLAFLADSIVQRKICTELQLAAALDFVKSHPQDPINQKEFEEACGVGMVITPEQIEDAVESVIKKHKEQLLKERYHFNMGLLMGEARSALKWADGKVIKNEVDMQVLHLLGPKTEADLEKKPK
;
A
#
# COMPACT_ATOMS: atom_id res chain seq x y z
N MET A 1 20.58 7.80 -20.84
CA MET A 1 19.44 6.87 -20.65
C MET A 1 18.66 6.81 -21.96
N LYS A 2 18.04 5.67 -22.30
CA LYS A 2 17.42 5.44 -23.63
C LYS A 2 16.06 6.14 -23.85
N ASN A 3 15.38 6.58 -22.78
CA ASN A 3 14.12 7.32 -22.85
C ASN A 3 14.36 8.77 -22.38
N GLU A 4 14.46 9.70 -23.32
CA GLU A 4 14.78 11.10 -23.04
C GLU A 4 13.68 11.81 -22.24
N ALA A 5 12.41 11.57 -22.57
CA ALA A 5 11.27 12.17 -21.87
C ALA A 5 11.22 11.75 -20.39
N LEU A 6 11.36 10.44 -20.11
CA LEU A 6 11.43 9.92 -18.75
C LEU A 6 12.66 10.47 -18.01
N SER A 7 13.81 10.54 -18.68
CA SER A 7 15.04 11.06 -18.08
C SER A 7 14.89 12.53 -17.68
N SER A 8 14.23 13.33 -18.51
CA SER A 8 13.94 14.73 -18.25
C SER A 8 12.99 14.90 -17.07
N ALA A 9 11.86 14.19 -17.08
CA ALA A 9 10.87 14.23 -16.01
C ALA A 9 11.45 13.80 -14.66
N LEU A 10 12.23 12.71 -14.64
CA LEU A 10 12.90 12.25 -13.42
C LEU A 10 13.92 13.25 -12.91
N LYS A 11 14.72 13.85 -13.81
CA LYS A 11 15.71 14.86 -13.43
C LYS A 11 15.05 16.07 -12.80
N GLU A 12 13.92 16.52 -13.36
CA GLU A 12 13.13 17.62 -12.80
C GLU A 12 12.61 17.29 -11.40
N ALA A 13 11.97 16.13 -11.24
CA ALA A 13 11.44 15.68 -9.95
C ALA A 13 12.53 15.54 -8.87
N VAL A 14 13.69 14.99 -9.22
CA VAL A 14 14.85 14.87 -8.31
C VAL A 14 15.41 16.25 -7.97
N THR A 15 15.52 17.16 -8.95
CA THR A 15 16.00 18.53 -8.70
C THR A 15 15.08 19.25 -7.71
N GLN A 16 13.77 19.08 -7.85
CA GLN A 16 12.80 19.62 -6.90
C GLN A 16 12.97 19.03 -5.49
N ALA A 17 13.15 17.71 -5.39
CA ALA A 17 13.42 17.04 -4.11
C ALA A 17 14.69 17.57 -3.42
N GLN A 18 15.76 17.75 -4.19
CA GLN A 18 17.03 18.28 -3.69
C GLN A 18 16.95 19.75 -3.25
N ARG A 19 16.05 20.55 -3.81
CA ARG A 19 15.82 21.93 -3.34
C ARG A 19 15.22 21.97 -1.93
N VAL A 20 14.37 20.99 -1.59
CA VAL A 20 13.68 20.95 -0.30
C VAL A 20 14.54 20.29 0.78
N HIS A 21 15.16 19.15 0.48
CA HIS A 21 15.90 18.35 1.48
C HIS A 21 17.42 18.37 1.32
N GLY A 22 17.96 19.08 0.32
CA GLY A 22 19.37 18.99 -0.07
C GLY A 22 19.71 17.68 -0.80
N ALA A 23 20.95 17.57 -1.30
CA ALA A 23 21.39 16.39 -2.06
C ALA A 23 21.40 15.09 -1.25
N SER A 24 21.68 15.18 0.06
CA SER A 24 21.68 14.04 0.99
C SER A 24 20.30 13.63 1.49
N GLY A 25 19.27 14.45 1.24
CA GLY A 25 17.92 14.23 1.74
C GLY A 25 17.03 13.35 0.86
N VAL A 26 17.49 13.00 -0.35
CA VAL A 26 16.78 12.09 -1.25
C VAL A 26 17.24 10.66 -0.99
N ASP A 27 16.53 9.96 -0.10
CA ASP A 27 16.80 8.55 0.18
C ASP A 27 16.36 7.63 -0.98
N LYS A 28 16.76 6.36 -0.90
CA LYS A 28 16.46 5.35 -1.93
C LYS A 28 14.95 5.12 -2.12
N ALA A 29 14.16 5.19 -1.06
CA ALA A 29 12.72 4.97 -1.12
C ALA A 29 12.03 6.13 -1.86
N MET A 30 12.38 7.37 -1.49
CA MET A 30 11.94 8.58 -2.18
C MET A 30 12.36 8.56 -3.66
N GLY A 31 13.62 8.24 -3.96
CA GLY A 31 14.11 8.13 -5.34
C GLY A 31 13.35 7.09 -6.17
N THR A 32 12.98 5.97 -5.56
CA THR A 32 12.17 4.92 -6.19
C THR A 32 10.75 5.40 -6.50
N LEU A 33 10.12 6.15 -5.58
CA LEU A 33 8.81 6.76 -5.79
C LEU A 33 8.83 7.83 -6.88
N LEU A 34 9.84 8.70 -6.89
CA LEU A 34 10.01 9.72 -7.94
C LEU A 34 10.20 9.06 -9.32
N TYR A 35 10.96 7.97 -9.40
CA TYR A 35 11.10 7.17 -10.61
C TYR A 35 9.77 6.53 -11.05
N SER A 36 9.09 5.85 -10.12
CA SER A 36 7.79 5.20 -10.38
C SER A 36 6.77 6.23 -10.90
N MET A 37 6.68 7.40 -10.25
CA MET A 37 5.84 8.50 -10.67
C MET A 37 6.20 8.97 -12.08
N ALA A 38 7.46 9.30 -12.34
CA ALA A 38 7.90 9.82 -13.63
C ALA A 38 7.68 8.82 -14.78
N SER A 39 7.77 7.52 -14.51
CA SER A 39 7.56 6.46 -15.51
C SER A 39 6.09 6.21 -15.88
N ARG A 40 5.14 6.61 -15.02
CA ARG A 40 3.71 6.30 -15.16
C ARG A 40 2.83 7.52 -15.37
N LEU A 41 3.32 8.70 -15.01
CA LEU A 41 2.58 9.94 -15.13
C LEU A 41 2.36 10.30 -16.60
N LYS A 42 1.08 10.47 -16.97
CA LYS A 42 0.69 10.84 -18.33
C LYS A 42 0.55 12.35 -18.52
N ASP A 43 0.08 13.05 -17.48
CA ASP A 43 -0.08 14.50 -17.52
C ASP A 43 1.13 15.19 -16.88
N ALA A 44 2.01 15.71 -17.72
CA ALA A 44 3.23 16.40 -17.29
C ALA A 44 2.95 17.63 -16.41
N LYS A 45 1.76 18.26 -16.52
CA LYS A 45 1.39 19.41 -15.67
C LYS A 45 1.29 19.04 -14.20
N ARG A 46 1.02 17.76 -13.91
CA ARG A 46 0.87 17.22 -12.54
C ARG A 46 2.21 16.81 -11.92
N LEU A 47 3.31 16.86 -12.66
CA LEU A 47 4.62 16.40 -12.20
C LEU A 47 5.06 17.15 -10.95
N ALA A 48 5.05 18.49 -10.99
CA ALA A 48 5.50 19.31 -9.88
C ALA A 48 4.68 19.07 -8.61
N PHE A 49 3.35 18.90 -8.75
CA PHE A 49 2.43 18.65 -7.64
C PHE A 49 2.66 17.28 -6.97
N LEU A 50 2.80 16.22 -7.76
CA LEU A 50 3.05 14.88 -7.23
C LEU A 50 4.47 14.74 -6.67
N ALA A 51 5.46 15.35 -7.33
CA ALA A 51 6.82 15.39 -6.81
C ALA A 51 6.85 16.10 -5.44
N ASP A 52 6.18 17.25 -5.30
CA ASP A 52 6.07 17.95 -4.02
C ASP A 52 5.41 17.09 -2.94
N SER A 53 4.34 16.36 -3.29
CA SER A 53 3.67 15.44 -2.36
C SER A 53 4.57 14.29 -1.87
N ILE A 54 5.43 13.76 -2.74
CA ILE A 54 6.42 12.72 -2.36
C ILE A 54 7.52 13.33 -1.49
N VAL A 55 8.02 14.50 -1.89
CA VAL A 55 9.08 15.23 -1.18
C VAL A 55 8.63 15.60 0.23
N GLN A 56 7.41 16.09 0.40
CA GLN A 56 6.83 16.39 1.70
C GLN A 56 6.44 15.16 2.53
N ARG A 57 6.77 13.94 2.07
CA ARG A 57 6.41 12.66 2.72
C ARG A 57 4.90 12.46 2.89
N LYS A 58 4.07 13.15 2.11
CA LYS A 58 2.63 12.89 2.05
C LYS A 58 2.36 11.54 1.37
N ILE A 59 3.12 11.27 0.31
CA ILE A 59 3.14 9.98 -0.39
C ILE A 59 4.45 9.27 -0.06
N CYS A 60 4.36 8.19 0.71
CA CYS A 60 5.51 7.41 1.16
C CYS A 60 5.53 5.97 0.63
N THR A 61 4.45 5.51 0.00
CA THR A 61 4.32 4.13 -0.47
C THR A 61 3.86 4.07 -1.93
N GLU A 62 4.18 2.96 -2.60
CA GLU A 62 3.76 2.69 -3.98
C GLU A 62 2.23 2.64 -4.11
N LEU A 63 1.53 2.21 -3.05
CA LEU A 63 0.07 2.18 -3.01
C LEU A 63 -0.54 3.59 -2.98
N GLN A 64 0.03 4.48 -2.15
CA GLN A 64 -0.38 5.89 -2.12
C GLN A 64 -0.07 6.58 -3.46
N LEU A 65 1.07 6.28 -4.08
CA LEU A 65 1.43 6.79 -5.39
C LEU A 65 0.47 6.31 -6.49
N ALA A 66 0.08 5.04 -6.47
CA ALA A 66 -0.91 4.52 -7.40
C ALA A 66 -2.26 5.24 -7.26
N ALA A 67 -2.73 5.45 -6.03
CA ALA A 67 -3.94 6.22 -5.75
C ALA A 67 -3.83 7.68 -6.22
N ALA A 68 -2.66 8.30 -6.04
CA ALA A 68 -2.41 9.68 -6.49
C ALA A 68 -2.42 9.81 -8.01
N LEU A 69 -1.82 8.85 -8.73
CA LEU A 69 -1.84 8.79 -10.19
C LEU A 69 -3.26 8.59 -10.73
N ASP A 70 -4.06 7.76 -10.08
CA ASP A 70 -5.47 7.56 -10.43
C ASP A 70 -6.31 8.82 -10.13
N PHE A 71 -6.05 9.49 -9.01
CA PHE A 71 -6.74 10.73 -8.63
C PHE A 71 -6.49 11.85 -9.64
N VAL A 72 -5.23 12.13 -10.00
CA VAL A 72 -4.95 13.22 -10.95
C VAL A 72 -5.46 12.92 -12.36
N LYS A 73 -5.57 11.63 -12.71
CA LYS A 73 -6.16 11.18 -13.97
C LYS A 73 -7.67 11.40 -14.02
N SER A 74 -8.38 11.19 -12.90
CA SER A 74 -9.83 11.44 -12.81
C SER A 74 -10.18 12.91 -12.56
N HIS A 75 -9.22 13.74 -12.14
CA HIS A 75 -9.39 15.17 -11.86
C HIS A 75 -8.49 16.03 -12.76
N PRO A 76 -8.81 16.19 -14.06
CA PRO A 76 -7.97 16.93 -15.00
C PRO A 76 -8.04 18.46 -14.84
N GLN A 77 -8.98 18.98 -14.06
CA GLN A 77 -9.19 20.42 -13.88
C GLN A 77 -8.31 20.99 -12.77
N ASP A 78 -8.01 22.28 -12.89
CA ASP A 78 -7.32 23.07 -11.86
C ASP A 78 -8.29 24.03 -11.16
N PRO A 79 -8.07 24.34 -9.87
CA PRO A 79 -7.02 23.78 -8.99
C PRO A 79 -7.39 22.37 -8.48
N ILE A 80 -6.38 21.55 -8.17
CA ILE A 80 -6.60 20.29 -7.43
C ILE A 80 -7.11 20.62 -6.03
N ASN A 81 -8.21 19.98 -5.62
CA ASN A 81 -8.66 20.02 -4.25
C ASN A 81 -7.69 19.22 -3.36
N GLN A 82 -6.87 19.94 -2.59
CA GLN A 82 -5.84 19.34 -1.75
C GLN A 82 -6.42 18.35 -0.73
N LYS A 83 -7.57 18.68 -0.12
CA LYS A 83 -8.18 17.86 0.92
C LYS A 83 -8.67 16.53 0.35
N GLU A 84 -9.40 16.59 -0.76
CA GLU A 84 -9.89 15.39 -1.45
C GLU A 84 -8.73 14.52 -1.95
N PHE A 85 -7.66 15.15 -2.45
CA PHE A 85 -6.44 14.44 -2.85
C PHE A 85 -5.81 13.70 -1.67
N GLU A 86 -5.61 14.39 -0.54
CA GLU A 86 -5.01 13.80 0.66
C GLU A 86 -5.84 12.64 1.21
N GLU A 87 -7.16 12.78 1.28
CA GLU A 87 -8.08 11.73 1.69
C GLU A 87 -8.05 10.53 0.74
N ALA A 88 -8.12 10.76 -0.58
CA ALA A 88 -8.11 9.70 -1.59
C ALA A 88 -6.79 8.93 -1.64
N CYS A 89 -5.68 9.61 -1.33
CA CYS A 89 -4.33 9.04 -1.33
C CYS A 89 -3.90 8.50 0.03
N GLY A 90 -4.74 8.60 1.07
CA GLY A 90 -4.39 8.13 2.42
C GLY A 90 -3.20 8.89 3.02
N VAL A 91 -3.10 10.19 2.75
CA VAL A 91 -2.08 11.06 3.36
C VAL A 91 -2.38 11.20 4.84
N GLY A 92 -1.37 11.02 5.69
CA GLY A 92 -1.53 11.09 7.15
C GLY A 92 -2.31 9.92 7.77
N MET A 93 -2.81 8.98 6.97
CA MET A 93 -3.45 7.77 7.48
C MET A 93 -2.39 6.86 8.10
N VAL A 94 -2.47 6.66 9.42
CA VAL A 94 -1.65 5.69 10.16
C VAL A 94 -2.57 4.57 10.62
N ILE A 95 -2.29 3.36 10.18
CA ILE A 95 -2.99 2.17 10.67
C ILE A 95 -2.23 1.66 11.90
N THR A 96 -2.92 1.65 13.03
CA THR A 96 -2.39 1.20 14.33
C THR A 96 -2.40 -0.33 14.44
N PRO A 97 -1.53 -0.94 15.27
CA PRO A 97 -1.57 -2.37 15.54
C PRO A 97 -2.96 -2.85 16.00
N GLU A 98 -3.63 -2.08 16.85
CA GLU A 98 -4.96 -2.40 17.40
C GLU A 98 -6.01 -2.45 16.28
N GLN A 99 -5.97 -1.52 15.32
CA GLN A 99 -6.85 -1.57 14.16
C GLN A 99 -6.60 -2.80 13.27
N ILE A 100 -5.36 -3.29 13.22
CA ILE A 100 -5.02 -4.51 12.48
C ILE A 100 -5.57 -5.73 13.21
N GLU A 101 -5.35 -5.80 14.53
CA GLU A 101 -5.86 -6.85 15.40
C GLU A 101 -7.39 -6.96 15.30
N ASP A 102 -8.11 -5.85 15.50
CA ASP A 102 -9.57 -5.79 15.45
C ASP A 102 -10.14 -6.23 14.09
N ALA A 103 -9.53 -5.77 13.00
CA ALA A 103 -9.98 -6.11 11.65
C ALA A 103 -9.74 -7.59 11.35
N VAL A 104 -8.58 -8.13 11.74
CA VAL A 104 -8.25 -9.55 11.57
C VAL A 104 -9.17 -10.41 12.43
N GLU A 105 -9.44 -10.02 13.68
CA GLU A 105 -10.36 -10.72 14.57
C GLU A 105 -11.76 -10.78 13.97
N SER A 106 -12.26 -9.65 13.46
CA SER A 106 -13.56 -9.57 12.81
C SER A 106 -13.65 -10.51 11.59
N VAL A 107 -12.60 -10.59 10.77
CA VAL A 107 -12.53 -11.49 9.62
C VAL A 107 -12.47 -12.96 10.06
N ILE A 108 -11.68 -13.30 11.08
CA ILE A 108 -11.60 -14.66 11.61
C ILE A 108 -12.94 -15.07 12.23
N LYS A 109 -13.58 -14.18 12.99
CA LYS A 109 -14.90 -14.43 13.60
C LYS A 109 -15.95 -14.73 12.54
N LYS A 110 -15.95 -13.99 11.43
CA LYS A 110 -16.83 -14.22 10.28
C LYS A 110 -16.65 -15.62 9.66
N HIS A 111 -15.43 -16.14 9.63
CA HIS A 111 -15.09 -17.44 9.02
C HIS A 111 -14.87 -18.57 10.04
N LYS A 112 -15.17 -18.33 11.33
CA LYS A 112 -14.75 -19.18 12.46
C LYS A 112 -15.20 -20.63 12.33
N GLU A 113 -16.46 -20.86 11.96
CA GLU A 113 -17.01 -22.22 11.85
C GLU A 113 -16.29 -23.02 10.75
N GLN A 114 -16.06 -22.40 9.59
CA GLN A 114 -15.35 -23.05 8.49
C GLN A 114 -13.87 -23.24 8.80
N LEU A 115 -13.22 -22.27 9.47
CA LEU A 115 -11.85 -22.38 9.94
C LEU A 115 -11.66 -23.55 10.91
N LEU A 116 -12.56 -23.73 11.88
CA LEU A 116 -12.48 -24.85 12.82
C LEU A 116 -12.68 -26.20 12.12
N LYS A 117 -13.57 -26.25 11.12
CA LYS A 117 -13.85 -27.48 10.35
C LYS A 117 -12.71 -27.87 9.41
N GLU A 118 -12.18 -26.92 8.65
CA GLU A 118 -11.14 -27.17 7.63
C GLU A 118 -9.71 -27.04 8.16
N ARG A 119 -9.56 -26.43 9.34
CA ARG A 119 -8.27 -26.08 9.95
C ARG A 119 -7.36 -25.38 8.94
N TYR A 120 -6.13 -25.86 8.77
CA TYR A 120 -5.13 -25.27 7.88
C TYR A 120 -5.35 -25.57 6.40
N HIS A 121 -6.37 -26.37 6.05
CA HIS A 121 -6.80 -26.54 4.66
C HIS A 121 -7.73 -25.41 4.20
N PHE A 122 -8.19 -24.55 5.11
CA PHE A 122 -8.94 -23.35 4.77
C PHE A 122 -8.09 -22.43 3.87
N ASN A 123 -8.75 -21.69 2.97
CA ASN A 123 -8.07 -20.71 2.14
C ASN A 123 -7.68 -19.47 2.95
N MET A 124 -6.50 -19.50 3.58
CA MET A 124 -5.97 -18.37 4.36
C MET A 124 -5.82 -17.09 3.51
N GLY A 125 -5.68 -17.23 2.18
CA GLY A 125 -5.69 -16.11 1.24
C GLY A 125 -6.96 -15.25 1.31
N LEU A 126 -8.10 -15.86 1.67
CA LEU A 126 -9.36 -15.15 1.84
C LEU A 126 -9.30 -14.20 3.05
N LEU A 127 -8.75 -14.66 4.19
CA LEU A 127 -8.62 -13.83 5.40
C LEU A 127 -7.73 -12.62 5.14
N MET A 128 -6.57 -12.85 4.52
CA MET A 128 -5.62 -11.80 4.15
C MET A 128 -6.24 -10.81 3.16
N GLY A 129 -7.04 -11.30 2.19
CA GLY A 129 -7.73 -10.47 1.22
C GLY A 129 -8.76 -9.55 1.88
N GLU A 130 -9.64 -10.11 2.71
CA GLU A 130 -10.66 -9.33 3.42
C GLU A 130 -10.05 -8.31 4.38
N ALA A 131 -9.04 -8.69 5.18
CA ALA A 131 -8.35 -7.78 6.08
C ALA A 131 -7.67 -6.63 5.33
N ARG A 132 -7.03 -6.91 4.18
CA ARG A 132 -6.41 -5.88 3.33
C ARG A 132 -7.44 -4.94 2.71
N SER A 133 -8.63 -5.43 2.36
CA SER A 133 -9.72 -4.59 1.87
C SER A 133 -10.23 -3.62 2.94
N ALA A 134 -10.30 -4.06 4.20
CA ALA A 134 -10.66 -3.21 5.33
C ALA A 134 -9.55 -2.19 5.68
N LEU A 135 -8.29 -2.60 5.53
CA LEU A 135 -7.12 -1.82 5.93
C LEU A 135 -6.27 -1.44 4.72
N LYS A 136 -6.87 -0.70 3.79
CA LYS A 136 -6.26 -0.35 2.49
C LYS A 136 -4.81 0.15 2.64
N TRP A 137 -4.53 1.00 3.62
CA TRP A 137 -3.23 1.65 3.80
C TRP A 137 -2.25 0.91 4.72
N ALA A 138 -2.62 -0.25 5.26
CA ALA A 138 -1.76 -1.01 6.15
C ALA A 138 -0.69 -1.82 5.39
N ASP A 139 0.42 -2.09 6.08
CA ASP A 139 1.45 -2.97 5.57
C ASP A 139 0.93 -4.41 5.50
N GLY A 140 0.88 -4.97 4.29
CA GLY A 140 0.40 -6.32 4.06
C GLY A 140 1.18 -7.42 4.78
N LYS A 141 2.45 -7.18 5.14
CA LYS A 141 3.25 -8.09 5.98
C LYS A 141 2.75 -8.08 7.42
N VAL A 142 2.40 -6.91 7.95
CA VAL A 142 1.85 -6.78 9.32
C VAL A 142 0.49 -7.46 9.40
N ILE A 143 -0.40 -7.22 8.42
CA ILE A 143 -1.69 -7.94 8.32
C ILE A 143 -1.47 -9.45 8.29
N LYS A 144 -0.55 -9.94 7.45
CA LYS A 144 -0.27 -11.37 7.35
C LYS A 144 0.18 -11.95 8.69
N ASN A 145 1.13 -11.30 9.36
CA ASN A 145 1.65 -11.77 10.65
C ASN A 145 0.54 -11.86 11.69
N GLU A 146 -0.37 -10.88 11.71
CA GLU A 146 -1.52 -10.87 12.62
C GLU A 146 -2.50 -12.01 12.32
N VAL A 147 -2.83 -12.23 11.04
CA VAL A 147 -3.65 -13.37 10.59
C VAL A 147 -3.01 -14.70 11.02
N ASP A 148 -1.72 -14.88 10.75
CA ASP A 148 -1.00 -16.12 11.11
C ASP A 148 -1.03 -16.36 12.62
N MET A 149 -0.88 -15.31 13.44
CA MET A 149 -0.91 -15.37 14.90
C MET A 149 -2.30 -15.75 15.44
N GLN A 150 -3.35 -15.05 15.02
CA GLN A 150 -4.71 -15.33 15.51
C GLN A 150 -5.23 -16.69 15.02
N VAL A 151 -4.89 -17.10 13.80
CA VAL A 151 -5.20 -18.46 13.31
C VAL A 151 -4.47 -19.52 14.12
N LEU A 152 -3.20 -19.30 14.48
CA LEU A 152 -2.46 -20.20 15.37
C LEU A 152 -3.11 -20.29 16.76
N HIS A 153 -3.56 -19.16 17.32
CA HIS A 153 -4.29 -19.17 18.59
C HIS A 153 -5.63 -19.93 18.50
N LEU A 154 -6.35 -19.81 17.39
CA LEU A 154 -7.64 -20.48 17.18
C LEU A 154 -7.49 -21.98 16.94
N LEU A 155 -6.53 -22.38 16.09
CA LEU A 155 -6.41 -23.76 15.60
C LEU A 155 -5.35 -24.58 16.36
N GLY A 156 -4.42 -23.92 17.07
CA GLY A 156 -3.21 -24.56 17.56
C GLY A 156 -2.22 -24.91 16.44
N PRO A 157 -1.08 -25.54 16.74
CA PRO A 157 -0.06 -25.88 15.75
C PRO A 157 -0.60 -26.82 14.66
N LYS A 158 0.04 -26.80 13.49
CA LYS A 158 -0.24 -27.76 12.42
C LYS A 158 0.07 -29.18 12.89
N THR A 159 -0.82 -30.09 12.52
CA THR A 159 -0.68 -31.53 12.74
C THR A 159 -0.39 -32.25 11.42
N GLU A 160 -0.09 -33.55 11.46
CA GLU A 160 0.12 -34.36 10.25
C GLU A 160 -1.11 -34.34 9.33
N ALA A 161 -2.32 -34.37 9.91
CA ALA A 161 -3.57 -34.25 9.16
C ALA A 161 -3.66 -32.94 8.36
N ASP A 162 -3.06 -31.84 8.86
CA ASP A 162 -3.04 -30.54 8.17
C ASP A 162 -2.04 -30.49 7.00
N LEU A 163 -1.17 -31.49 6.86
CA LEU A 163 -0.18 -31.62 5.79
C LEU A 163 -0.66 -32.55 4.67
N GLU A 164 -1.72 -33.30 4.90
CA GLU A 164 -2.34 -34.13 3.88
C GLU A 164 -2.93 -33.25 2.77
N LYS A 165 -2.92 -33.76 1.54
CA LYS A 165 -3.59 -33.04 0.44
C LYS A 165 -5.09 -33.19 0.62
N LYS A 166 -5.85 -32.10 0.44
CA LYS A 166 -7.32 -32.17 0.36
C LYS A 166 -7.69 -33.31 -0.61
N PRO A 167 -8.53 -34.28 -0.18
CA PRO A 167 -9.12 -35.24 -1.11
C PRO A 167 -9.80 -34.47 -2.23
N LYS A 168 -9.62 -34.93 -3.48
CA LYS A 168 -10.23 -34.32 -4.66
C LYS A 168 -11.75 -34.36 -4.59
#